data_AF-A0A8J4XYX6-F1
#
_entry.id   AF-A0A8J4XYX6-F1
#
_cell.length_a   1.000
_cell.length_b   1.000
_cell.length_c   1.000
_cell.angle_alpha   90.00
_cell.angle_beta   90.00
_cell.angle_gamma   90.00
#
_symmetry.space_group_name_H-M   'P 1'
#
loop_
_entity.id
_entity.type
_entity.pdbx_description
1 polymer ?
#
loop_
_entity_poly.entity_id
_entity_poly.type
_entity_poly.pdbx_seq_one_letter_code
_entity_poly.pdbx_strand_id
1 'polypeptide(L)'
;MVPLEQLEGRANRRRCVEWCKAAHVPAAWSGQMTQTVRSLTDEILGKVGAASLTQLVSTLPSALTTGAYLHEAKADLEAGREEEAFHQLSLTHSTLLHHRLSQRFYRPKQQDEDSVDLPADMLAGKKTILYTASKEETVNLLKKLPAEWTVVQITSVQDGNELFRAVGSPVTTPALYLARCVCGPSPSLVVQAVAAPANMSVSSILQEMTNIKSEIKSSFIGSNPGHPMPRVNDKREAINFRMKNLVRGMEVAWLRHWCCLLVGSLHPKEEKALEKVAAHLVSAHQLTLTPSQKQRLKCVISCPVIEWEGEVEERIRAGVTGSAGRGAEEQRCQGCVLLHQEGKGCPRSSQKGHEKPFNSVA
;
A
#
# COMPACT_ATOMS: atom_id res chain seq x y z
N MET A 1 -9.53 -39.38 -34.42
CA MET A 1 -10.30 -38.13 -34.47
C MET A 1 -9.76 -37.20 -33.39
N VAL A 2 -9.14 -36.10 -33.79
CA VAL A 2 -8.57 -35.11 -32.85
C VAL A 2 -9.66 -34.06 -32.58
N PRO A 3 -9.87 -33.60 -31.33
CA PRO A 3 -10.91 -32.62 -31.02
C PRO A 3 -10.65 -31.30 -31.77
N LEU A 4 -11.72 -30.73 -32.33
CA LEU A 4 -11.67 -29.48 -33.11
C LEU A 4 -11.02 -28.31 -32.33
N GLU A 5 -11.08 -28.34 -30.99
CA GLU A 5 -10.49 -27.34 -30.09
C GLU A 5 -8.95 -27.36 -30.05
N GLN A 6 -8.29 -28.46 -30.44
CA GLN A 6 -6.82 -28.51 -30.51
C GLN A 6 -6.24 -27.96 -31.83
N LEU A 7 -7.07 -27.77 -32.85
CA LEU A 7 -6.64 -27.24 -34.15
C LEU A 7 -6.68 -25.69 -34.17
N GLU A 8 -7.62 -25.06 -33.47
CA GLU A 8 -7.71 -23.59 -33.39
C GLU A 8 -6.57 -22.96 -32.56
N GLY A 9 -6.12 -23.63 -31.49
CA GLY A 9 -4.99 -23.17 -30.67
C GLY A 9 -3.64 -23.19 -31.40
N ARG A 10 -3.45 -24.07 -32.40
CA ARG A 10 -2.22 -24.15 -33.19
C ARG A 10 -2.19 -23.14 -34.34
N ALA A 11 -3.35 -22.79 -34.91
CA ALA A 11 -3.47 -21.74 -35.92
C ALA A 11 -3.19 -20.34 -35.35
N ASN A 12 -3.66 -20.06 -34.13
CA ASN A 12 -3.39 -18.77 -33.46
C ASN A 12 -1.94 -18.61 -32.99
N ARG A 13 -1.25 -19.68 -32.56
CA ARG A 13 0.18 -19.59 -32.22
C ARG A 13 1.08 -19.31 -33.43
N ARG A 14 0.76 -19.85 -34.61
CA ARG A 14 1.52 -19.52 -35.84
C ARG A 14 1.29 -18.08 -36.29
N ARG A 15 0.06 -17.56 -36.18
CA ARG A 15 -0.22 -16.13 -36.48
C ARG A 15 0.47 -15.17 -35.52
N CYS A 16 0.55 -15.45 -34.21
CA CYS A 16 1.28 -14.60 -33.27
C CYS A 16 2.80 -14.59 -33.52
N VAL A 17 3.39 -15.73 -33.90
CA VAL A 17 4.83 -15.80 -34.22
C VAL A 17 5.14 -15.09 -35.54
N GLU A 18 4.25 -15.15 -36.53
CA GLU A 18 4.41 -14.37 -37.77
C GLU A 18 4.16 -12.88 -37.56
N TRP A 19 3.24 -12.46 -36.68
CA TRP A 19 3.07 -11.05 -36.32
C TRP A 19 4.31 -10.49 -35.59
N CYS A 20 4.94 -11.27 -34.71
CA CYS A 20 6.19 -10.84 -34.05
C CYS A 20 7.40 -10.83 -35.00
N LYS A 21 7.41 -11.66 -36.05
CA LYS A 21 8.43 -11.61 -37.12
C LYS A 21 8.18 -10.49 -38.12
N ALA A 22 6.92 -10.13 -38.37
CA ALA A 22 6.52 -9.00 -39.22
C ALA A 22 6.64 -7.63 -38.51
N ALA A 23 6.68 -7.61 -37.18
CA ALA A 23 6.95 -6.41 -36.38
C ALA A 23 8.45 -6.09 -36.24
N HIS A 24 9.25 -6.38 -37.26
CA HIS A 24 10.51 -5.67 -37.45
C HIS A 24 10.17 -4.23 -37.83
N VAL A 25 9.96 -3.38 -36.82
CA VAL A 25 9.93 -1.93 -37.01
C VAL A 25 11.27 -1.57 -37.67
N PRO A 26 11.28 -1.06 -38.91
CA PRO A 26 12.52 -0.67 -39.55
C PRO A 26 13.23 0.33 -38.64
N ALA A 27 14.54 0.17 -38.41
CA ALA A 27 15.31 1.08 -37.56
C ALA A 27 15.09 2.57 -37.96
N ALA A 28 14.82 2.82 -39.24
CA ALA A 28 14.44 4.13 -39.78
C ALA A 28 13.13 4.72 -39.23
N TRP A 29 12.13 3.90 -38.88
CA TRP A 29 10.86 4.36 -38.28
C TRP A 29 11.03 4.73 -36.81
N SER A 30 12.01 4.15 -36.12
CA SER A 30 12.28 4.45 -34.71
C SER A 30 12.75 5.89 -34.49
N GLY A 31 13.58 6.43 -35.41
CA GLY A 31 14.15 7.78 -35.30
C GLY A 31 13.13 8.88 -35.57
N GLN A 32 12.32 8.72 -36.62
CA GLN A 32 11.31 9.71 -36.99
C GLN A 32 10.16 9.78 -35.97
N MET A 33 9.77 8.62 -35.42
CA MET A 33 8.75 8.54 -34.37
C MET A 33 9.26 9.12 -33.04
N THR A 34 10.50 8.84 -32.62
CA THR A 34 11.07 9.44 -31.40
C THR A 34 11.23 10.96 -31.52
N GLN A 35 11.60 11.47 -32.69
CA GLN A 35 11.72 12.91 -32.92
C GLN A 35 10.36 13.62 -32.91
N THR A 36 9.33 12.99 -33.49
CA THR A 36 7.94 13.51 -33.46
C THR A 36 7.39 13.51 -32.03
N VAL A 37 7.60 12.43 -31.28
CA VAL A 37 7.18 12.35 -29.87
C VAL A 37 7.89 13.39 -29.01
N ARG A 38 9.20 13.61 -29.19
CA ARG A 38 9.92 14.69 -28.49
C ARG A 38 9.37 16.06 -28.85
N SER A 39 9.23 16.37 -30.14
CA SER A 39 8.67 17.65 -30.60
C SER A 39 7.29 17.93 -30.02
N LEU A 40 6.40 16.94 -30.01
CA LEU A 40 5.06 17.06 -29.44
C LEU A 40 5.11 17.23 -27.91
N THR A 41 6.03 16.52 -27.25
CA THR A 41 6.24 16.63 -25.81
C THR A 41 6.71 18.03 -25.45
N ASP A 42 7.69 18.57 -26.16
CA ASP A 42 8.22 19.92 -25.94
C ASP A 42 7.16 21.01 -26.22
N GLU A 43 6.33 20.81 -27.25
CA GLU A 43 5.20 21.73 -27.54
C GLU A 43 4.15 21.71 -26.42
N ILE A 44 3.76 20.52 -25.94
CA ILE A 44 2.83 20.38 -24.82
C ILE A 44 3.43 21.05 -23.59
N LEU A 45 4.69 20.73 -23.25
CA LEU A 45 5.40 21.29 -22.11
C LEU A 45 5.48 22.83 -22.16
N GLY A 46 5.81 23.39 -23.33
CA GLY A 46 5.79 24.83 -23.56
C GLY A 46 4.41 25.45 -23.33
N LYS A 47 3.33 24.78 -23.78
CA LYS A 47 1.95 25.23 -23.54
C LYS A 47 1.53 25.18 -22.07
N VAL A 48 2.08 24.25 -21.27
CA VAL A 48 1.80 24.18 -19.83
C VAL A 48 2.79 24.99 -18.97
N GLY A 49 3.76 25.66 -19.58
CA GLY A 49 4.80 26.42 -18.86
C GLY A 49 5.81 25.55 -18.10
N ALA A 50 5.98 24.29 -18.51
CA ALA A 50 6.98 23.38 -17.95
C ALA A 50 8.17 23.27 -18.91
N ALA A 51 9.40 23.31 -18.40
CA ALA A 51 10.62 23.14 -19.20
C ALA A 51 11.01 21.66 -19.39
N SER A 52 10.36 20.74 -18.67
CA SER A 52 10.59 19.29 -18.81
C SER A 52 9.37 18.50 -18.34
N LEU A 53 9.26 17.24 -18.79
CA LEU A 53 8.24 16.31 -18.29
C LEU A 53 8.36 16.14 -16.77
N THR A 54 9.59 16.11 -16.25
CA THR A 54 9.87 16.07 -14.81
C THR A 54 9.31 17.29 -14.07
N GLN A 55 9.40 18.48 -14.67
CA GLN A 55 8.81 19.70 -14.12
C GLN A 55 7.28 19.71 -14.22
N LEU A 56 6.71 19.14 -15.29
CA LEU A 56 5.26 18.97 -15.40
C LEU A 56 4.74 17.97 -14.36
N VAL A 57 5.46 16.88 -14.18
CA VAL A 57 5.21 15.85 -13.17
C VAL A 57 5.29 16.45 -11.77
N SER A 58 6.27 17.30 -11.49
CA SER A 58 6.43 17.94 -10.18
C SER A 58 5.42 19.05 -9.91
N THR A 59 4.80 19.61 -10.94
CA THR A 59 3.86 20.74 -10.78
C THR A 59 2.42 20.30 -10.54
N LEU A 60 2.00 19.10 -10.95
CA LEU A 60 0.62 18.64 -10.75
C LEU A 60 0.53 17.13 -10.46
N PRO A 61 0.11 16.76 -9.23
CA PRO A 61 -0.32 15.40 -8.94
C PRO A 61 -1.42 14.95 -9.91
N SER A 62 -1.18 13.87 -10.65
CA SER A 62 -2.10 13.34 -11.64
C SER A 62 -2.11 11.82 -11.60
N ALA A 63 -3.15 11.21 -12.16
CA ALA A 63 -3.21 9.76 -12.33
C ALA A 63 -2.04 9.22 -13.17
N LEU A 64 -1.50 10.04 -14.09
CA LEU A 64 -0.37 9.68 -14.95
C LEU A 64 0.98 9.73 -14.21
N THR A 65 1.08 10.53 -13.14
CA THR A 65 2.31 10.74 -12.38
C THR A 65 2.40 9.89 -11.12
N THR A 66 1.32 9.19 -10.78
CA THR A 66 1.21 8.30 -9.61
C THR A 66 2.33 7.26 -9.58
N GLY A 67 2.66 6.64 -10.71
CA GLY A 67 3.75 5.66 -10.78
C GLY A 67 5.14 6.23 -10.47
N ALA A 68 5.40 7.48 -10.86
CA ALA A 68 6.68 8.15 -10.58
C ALA A 68 6.82 8.42 -9.07
N TYR A 69 5.78 8.96 -8.43
CA TYR A 69 5.80 9.19 -6.98
C TYR A 69 5.89 7.90 -6.17
N LEU A 70 5.25 6.80 -6.61
CA LEU A 70 5.40 5.49 -5.96
C LEU A 70 6.84 4.96 -6.06
N HIS A 71 7.51 5.19 -7.19
CA HIS A 71 8.91 4.81 -7.38
C HIS A 71 9.85 5.67 -6.51
N GLU A 72 9.64 6.98 -6.46
CA GLU A 72 10.39 7.89 -5.58
C GLU A 72 10.19 7.54 -4.11
N ALA A 73 8.95 7.31 -3.68
CA ALA A 73 8.63 6.89 -2.32
C ALA A 73 9.36 5.61 -1.91
N LYS A 74 9.49 4.65 -2.84
CA LYS A 74 10.25 3.41 -2.61
C LYS A 74 11.74 3.72 -2.38
N ALA A 75 12.34 4.53 -3.26
CA ALA A 75 13.75 4.90 -3.18
C ALA A 75 14.05 5.68 -1.89
N ASP A 76 13.15 6.58 -1.48
CA ASP A 76 13.25 7.32 -0.22
C ASP A 76 13.14 6.39 0.99
N LEU A 77 12.22 5.43 0.98
CA LEU A 77 12.08 4.45 2.06
C LEU A 77 13.32 3.54 2.19
N GLU A 78 13.90 3.11 1.07
CA GLU A 78 15.15 2.34 1.03
C GLU A 78 16.34 3.15 1.56
N ALA A 79 16.30 4.48 1.40
CA ALA A 79 17.31 5.39 1.94
C ALA A 79 17.03 5.86 3.38
N GLY A 80 15.96 5.38 4.02
CA GLY A 80 15.58 5.76 5.39
C GLY A 80 14.97 7.17 5.51
N ARG A 81 14.56 7.78 4.39
CA ARG A 81 13.91 9.10 4.32
C ARG A 81 12.40 8.96 4.40
N GLU A 82 11.89 8.66 5.60
CA GLU A 82 10.48 8.35 5.81
C GLU A 82 9.55 9.55 5.50
N GLU A 83 9.97 10.78 5.82
CA GLU A 83 9.19 12.00 5.56
C GLU A 83 9.02 12.28 4.07
N GLU A 84 10.11 12.16 3.30
CA GLU A 84 10.09 12.22 1.84
C GLU A 84 9.17 11.15 1.27
N ALA A 85 9.34 9.90 1.72
CA ALA A 85 8.51 8.80 1.25
C ALA A 85 7.02 9.06 1.53
N PHE A 86 6.66 9.56 2.71
CA PHE A 86 5.27 9.91 3.02
C PHE A 86 4.74 11.05 2.18
N HIS A 87 5.54 12.10 1.97
CA HIS A 87 5.18 13.20 1.08
C HIS A 87 4.87 12.67 -0.33
N GLN A 88 5.77 11.88 -0.91
CA GLN A 88 5.59 11.28 -2.23
C GLN A 88 4.33 10.40 -2.29
N LEU A 89 4.11 9.56 -1.27
CA LEU A 89 2.89 8.76 -1.17
C LEU A 89 1.65 9.65 -1.10
N SER A 90 1.67 10.77 -0.37
CA SER A 90 0.52 11.67 -0.26
C SER A 90 0.08 12.25 -1.62
N LEU A 91 1.03 12.47 -2.54
CA LEU A 91 0.77 12.97 -3.90
C LEU A 91 0.12 11.92 -4.82
N THR A 92 0.10 10.64 -4.42
CA THR A 92 -0.53 9.56 -5.20
C THR A 92 -2.05 9.49 -5.04
N HIS A 93 -2.60 10.14 -4.02
CA HIS A 93 -4.02 10.05 -3.68
C HIS A 93 -4.84 11.20 -4.24
N SER A 94 -6.13 10.96 -4.45
CA SER A 94 -7.12 12.00 -4.78
C SER A 94 -6.75 12.91 -5.98
N THR A 95 -5.90 12.46 -6.89
CA THR A 95 -5.36 13.26 -8.00
C THR A 95 -6.45 13.90 -8.88
N LEU A 96 -7.54 13.17 -9.13
CA LEU A 96 -8.71 13.70 -9.85
C LEU A 96 -9.44 14.80 -9.07
N LEU A 97 -9.53 14.69 -7.75
CA LEU A 97 -10.12 15.72 -6.91
C LEU A 97 -9.25 16.99 -6.94
N HIS A 98 -7.93 16.83 -6.79
CA HIS A 98 -6.97 17.93 -6.93
C HIS A 98 -7.13 18.64 -8.28
N HIS A 99 -7.15 17.87 -9.38
CA HIS A 99 -7.36 18.43 -10.71
C HIS A 99 -8.69 19.18 -10.84
N ARG A 100 -9.80 18.62 -10.34
CA ARG A 100 -11.12 19.28 -10.37
C ARG A 100 -11.14 20.55 -9.53
N LEU A 101 -10.52 20.54 -8.35
CA LEU A 101 -10.43 21.73 -7.51
C LEU A 101 -9.55 22.80 -8.17
N SER A 102 -8.39 22.43 -8.72
CA SER A 102 -7.56 23.31 -9.53
C SER A 102 -8.37 23.95 -10.65
N GLN A 103 -9.08 23.16 -11.46
CA GLN A 103 -9.94 23.69 -12.53
C GLN A 103 -11.02 24.66 -12.01
N ARG A 104 -11.62 24.37 -10.85
CA ARG A 104 -12.62 25.26 -10.23
C ARG A 104 -12.00 26.60 -9.82
N PHE A 105 -10.77 26.60 -9.34
CA PHE A 105 -10.05 27.82 -8.96
C PHE A 105 -9.45 28.57 -10.15
N TYR A 106 -9.10 27.86 -11.23
CA TYR A 106 -8.56 28.43 -12.46
C TYR A 106 -9.63 28.80 -13.50
N ARG A 107 -10.93 28.53 -13.25
CA ARG A 107 -11.98 29.07 -14.11
C ARG A 107 -11.79 30.59 -14.12
N PRO A 108 -11.42 31.19 -15.27
CA PRO A 108 -11.48 32.63 -15.39
C PRO A 108 -12.92 32.97 -15.02
N LYS A 109 -13.11 33.82 -14.01
CA LYS A 109 -14.42 34.46 -13.86
C LYS A 109 -14.65 35.10 -15.23
N GLN A 110 -15.60 34.58 -16.01
CA GLN A 110 -16.12 35.35 -17.13
C GLN A 110 -16.41 36.73 -16.54
N GLN A 111 -15.83 37.76 -17.15
CA GLN A 111 -15.98 39.14 -16.73
C GLN A 111 -17.48 39.47 -16.69
N ASP A 112 -18.12 39.25 -15.55
CA ASP A 112 -19.17 40.14 -15.11
C ASP A 112 -18.43 41.41 -14.69
N GLU A 113 -18.65 42.51 -15.42
CA GLU A 113 -17.93 43.78 -15.29
C GLU A 113 -18.01 44.42 -13.89
N ASP A 114 -18.77 43.85 -12.96
CA ASP A 114 -18.93 44.32 -11.57
C ASP A 114 -18.23 43.46 -10.51
N SER A 115 -17.39 42.50 -10.90
CA SER A 115 -16.73 41.59 -9.97
C SER A 115 -15.58 42.28 -9.21
N VAL A 116 -15.85 42.76 -7.99
CA VAL A 116 -14.88 43.16 -6.95
C VAL A 116 -13.62 42.31 -6.98
N ASP A 117 -12.48 42.96 -7.23
CA ASP A 117 -11.15 42.33 -7.22
C ASP A 117 -10.91 41.67 -5.86
N LEU A 118 -10.79 40.33 -5.89
CA LEU A 118 -10.35 39.61 -4.69
C LEU A 118 -8.83 39.82 -4.53
N PRO A 119 -8.35 40.16 -3.32
CA PRO A 119 -6.93 40.39 -3.07
C PRO A 119 -6.08 39.20 -3.52
N ALA A 120 -4.93 39.47 -4.13
CA ALA A 120 -3.98 38.46 -4.62
C ALA A 120 -3.60 37.42 -3.54
N ASP A 121 -3.60 37.84 -2.27
CA ASP A 121 -3.30 37.00 -1.11
C ASP A 121 -4.31 35.85 -0.91
N MET A 122 -5.60 36.06 -1.26
CA MET A 122 -6.60 35.00 -1.23
C MET A 122 -6.41 33.97 -2.34
N LEU A 123 -5.81 34.35 -3.47
CA LEU A 123 -5.49 33.42 -4.57
C LEU A 123 -4.22 32.62 -4.26
N ALA A 124 -3.22 33.25 -3.62
CA ALA A 124 -2.02 32.56 -3.14
C ALA A 124 -2.37 31.51 -2.07
N GLY A 125 -3.18 31.87 -1.07
CA GLY A 125 -3.65 30.93 -0.05
C GLY A 125 -4.50 29.78 -0.61
N LYS A 126 -5.24 30.00 -1.71
CA LYS A 126 -6.03 28.94 -2.38
C LYS A 126 -5.19 27.91 -3.12
N LYS A 127 -4.03 28.28 -3.67
CA LYS A 127 -3.11 27.31 -4.30
C LYS A 127 -2.48 26.37 -3.26
N THR A 128 -2.17 26.87 -2.07
CA THR A 128 -1.63 26.09 -0.95
C THR A 128 -2.61 25.04 -0.41
N ILE A 129 -3.92 25.21 -0.64
CA ILE A 129 -4.95 24.24 -0.21
C ILE A 129 -4.92 22.98 -1.08
N LEU A 130 -4.38 23.05 -2.30
CA LEU A 130 -4.55 22.00 -3.29
C LEU A 130 -3.52 20.89 -3.15
N TYR A 131 -2.26 21.18 -2.89
CA TYR A 131 -1.25 20.14 -2.64
C TYR A 131 -0.04 20.80 -1.99
N THR A 132 0.73 20.01 -1.25
CA THR A 132 2.03 20.41 -0.72
C THR A 132 3.06 20.25 -1.82
N ALA A 133 3.87 21.26 -2.07
CA ALA A 133 4.95 21.22 -3.06
C ALA A 133 6.22 20.58 -2.51
N SER A 134 6.37 20.49 -1.18
CA SER A 134 7.52 19.88 -0.54
C SER A 134 7.19 19.06 0.70
N LYS A 135 8.17 18.28 1.15
CA LYS A 135 8.09 17.54 2.43
C LYS A 135 7.94 18.49 3.61
N GLU A 136 8.61 19.64 3.61
CA GLU A 136 8.57 20.61 4.71
C GLU A 136 7.17 21.20 4.84
N GLU A 137 6.52 21.52 3.72
CA GLU A 137 5.12 21.96 3.72
C GLU A 137 4.19 20.88 4.29
N THR A 138 4.41 19.63 3.89
CA THR A 138 3.65 18.46 4.41
C THR A 138 3.79 18.34 5.92
N VAL A 139 5.03 18.34 6.43
CA VAL A 139 5.32 18.27 7.87
C VAL A 139 4.78 19.49 8.61
N ASN A 140 4.84 20.68 8.01
CA ASN A 140 4.27 21.89 8.60
C ASN A 140 2.74 21.86 8.68
N LEU A 141 2.05 21.19 7.76
CA LEU A 141 0.61 20.94 7.88
C LEU A 141 0.32 19.96 9.00
N LEU A 142 1.07 18.85 9.10
CA LEU A 142 0.92 17.88 10.18
C LEU A 142 1.13 18.49 11.57
N LYS A 143 2.04 19.48 11.67
CA LYS A 143 2.27 20.25 12.91
C LYS A 143 1.09 21.10 13.35
N LYS A 144 0.26 21.54 12.41
CA LYS A 144 -0.92 22.37 12.68
C LYS A 144 -2.14 21.54 13.10
N LEU A 145 -2.11 20.23 12.85
CA LEU A 145 -3.18 19.32 13.27
C LEU A 145 -3.10 19.04 14.77
N PRO A 146 -4.22 18.72 15.43
CA PRO A 146 -4.24 18.38 16.86
C PRO A 146 -3.32 17.20 17.20
N ALA A 147 -2.65 17.25 18.34
CA ALA A 147 -1.66 16.24 18.73
C ALA A 147 -2.27 14.86 19.00
N GLU A 148 -3.55 14.83 19.38
CA GLU A 148 -4.31 13.61 19.58
C GLU A 148 -4.70 12.93 18.25
N TRP A 149 -4.60 13.64 17.12
CA TRP A 149 -4.93 13.06 15.80
C TRP A 149 -3.81 12.18 15.28
N THR A 150 -4.22 11.16 14.53
CA THR A 150 -3.31 10.28 13.79
C THR A 150 -3.84 10.12 12.38
N VAL A 151 -3.00 10.40 11.39
CA VAL A 151 -3.29 10.17 9.98
C VAL A 151 -2.71 8.81 9.61
N VAL A 152 -3.58 7.92 9.14
CA VAL A 152 -3.19 6.63 8.60
C VAL A 152 -3.48 6.62 7.11
N GLN A 153 -2.45 6.41 6.31
CA GLN A 153 -2.55 6.34 4.86
C GLN A 153 -2.22 4.92 4.40
N ILE A 154 -3.10 4.37 3.55
CA ILE A 154 -2.96 3.06 2.93
C ILE A 154 -2.88 3.28 1.42
N THR A 155 -1.72 3.00 0.83
CA THR A 155 -1.47 3.20 -0.60
C THR A 155 -1.19 1.86 -1.26
N SER A 156 -1.94 1.49 -2.30
CA SER A 156 -1.60 0.30 -3.09
C SER A 156 -0.36 0.53 -3.93
N VAL A 157 0.56 -0.41 -3.92
CA VAL A 157 1.69 -0.44 -4.86
C VAL A 157 1.14 -0.83 -6.23
N GLN A 158 1.31 0.06 -7.21
CA GLN A 158 0.97 -0.25 -8.58
C GLN A 158 2.04 -1.16 -9.17
N ASP A 159 1.67 -2.35 -9.64
CA ASP A 159 2.57 -3.18 -10.42
C ASP A 159 2.64 -2.60 -11.85
N GLY A 160 3.81 -2.14 -12.26
CA GLY A 160 4.01 -1.59 -13.61
C GLY A 160 3.62 -2.57 -14.73
N ASN A 161 3.58 -3.87 -14.42
CA ASN A 161 3.13 -4.91 -15.36
C ASN A 161 1.60 -4.97 -15.51
N GLU A 162 0.81 -4.35 -14.62
CA GLU A 162 -0.65 -4.32 -14.76
C GLU A 162 -1.11 -3.57 -16.01
N LEU A 163 -0.37 -2.54 -16.43
CA LEU A 163 -0.67 -1.75 -17.64
C LEU A 163 -0.65 -2.59 -18.92
N PHE A 164 0.13 -3.67 -18.92
CA PHE A 164 0.27 -4.58 -20.06
C PHE A 164 -0.33 -5.95 -19.80
N ARG A 165 -1.17 -6.08 -18.76
CA ARG A 165 -1.77 -7.35 -18.40
C ARG A 165 -2.75 -7.79 -19.48
N ALA A 166 -2.60 -9.04 -19.93
CA ALA A 166 -3.52 -9.62 -20.90
C ALA A 166 -4.94 -9.69 -20.34
N VAL A 167 -5.92 -9.44 -21.21
CA VAL A 167 -7.34 -9.58 -20.88
C VAL A 167 -7.59 -11.01 -20.40
N GLY A 168 -8.16 -11.16 -19.20
CA GLY A 168 -8.44 -12.47 -18.59
C GLY A 168 -7.33 -13.03 -17.69
N SER A 169 -6.14 -12.42 -17.64
CA SER A 169 -5.15 -12.78 -16.61
C SER A 169 -5.72 -12.49 -15.21
N PRO A 170 -5.38 -13.29 -14.18
CA PRO A 170 -5.86 -13.06 -12.82
C PRO A 170 -5.37 -11.72 -12.29
N VAL A 171 -6.21 -11.02 -11.51
CA VAL A 171 -5.81 -9.81 -10.80
C VAL A 171 -4.88 -10.21 -9.67
N THR A 172 -3.65 -9.70 -9.70
CA THR A 172 -2.70 -9.86 -8.60
C THR A 172 -3.13 -8.98 -7.44
N THR A 173 -2.99 -9.49 -6.21
CA THR A 173 -3.15 -8.63 -5.05
C THR A 173 -1.97 -7.66 -5.00
N PRO A 174 -2.19 -6.34 -4.95
CA PRO A 174 -1.09 -5.41 -4.82
C PRO A 174 -0.46 -5.49 -3.41
N ALA A 175 0.85 -5.24 -3.35
CA ALA A 175 1.49 -4.85 -2.10
C ALA A 175 0.94 -3.49 -1.63
N LEU A 176 1.16 -3.13 -0.37
CA LEU A 176 0.69 -1.86 0.20
C LEU A 176 1.86 -1.07 0.80
N TYR A 177 1.73 0.26 0.81
CA TYR A 177 2.43 1.11 1.76
C TYR A 177 1.44 1.51 2.85
N LEU A 178 1.82 1.28 4.10
CA LEU A 178 1.13 1.78 5.28
C LEU A 178 1.97 2.91 5.86
N ALA A 179 1.40 4.10 5.95
CA ALA A 179 2.00 5.21 6.64
C ALA A 179 1.14 5.65 7.82
N ARG A 180 1.78 5.79 8.98
CA ARG A 180 1.16 6.29 10.20
C ARG A 180 1.86 7.58 10.61
N CYS A 181 1.11 8.66 10.77
CA CYS A 181 1.59 9.94 11.22
C CYS A 181 0.82 10.39 12.47
N VAL A 182 1.50 10.48 13.61
CA VAL A 182 1.00 11.16 14.81
C VAL A 182 1.21 12.66 14.60
N CYS A 183 0.15 13.44 14.78
CA CYS A 183 0.13 14.86 14.48
C CYS A 183 0.60 15.74 15.66
N GLY A 184 0.58 17.06 15.48
CA GLY A 184 0.92 18.03 16.53
C GLY A 184 2.35 18.58 16.43
N PRO A 185 2.82 19.34 17.43
CA PRO A 185 4.06 20.13 17.33
C PRO A 185 5.32 19.33 16.97
N SER A 186 5.34 18.04 17.29
CA SER A 186 6.43 17.11 17.01
C SER A 186 5.86 15.86 16.34
N PRO A 187 5.53 15.93 15.04
CA PRO A 187 4.90 14.82 14.37
C PRO A 187 5.84 13.62 14.32
N SER A 188 5.30 12.41 14.52
CA SER A 188 6.05 11.17 14.40
C SER A 188 5.51 10.40 13.21
N LEU A 189 6.39 10.00 12.30
CA LEU A 189 6.02 9.31 11.07
C LEU A 189 6.66 7.93 11.02
N VAL A 190 5.89 6.96 10.54
CA VAL A 190 6.37 5.61 10.21
C VAL A 190 5.77 5.22 8.88
N VAL A 191 6.60 4.80 7.92
CA VAL A 191 6.17 4.28 6.63
C VAL A 191 6.67 2.85 6.48
N GLN A 192 5.81 1.94 6.05
CA GLN A 192 6.13 0.53 5.90
C GLN A 192 5.55 -0.04 4.61
N ALA A 193 6.41 -0.70 3.82
CA ALA A 193 5.97 -1.56 2.73
C ALA A 193 5.49 -2.91 3.29
N VAL A 194 4.29 -3.31 2.89
CA VAL A 194 3.63 -4.57 3.26
C VAL A 194 3.45 -5.40 2.00
N ALA A 195 4.01 -6.61 2.01
CA ALA A 195 3.94 -7.50 0.86
C ALA A 195 2.50 -7.94 0.55
N ALA A 196 2.25 -8.27 -0.71
CA ALA A 196 1.01 -8.93 -1.09
C ALA A 196 0.92 -10.32 -0.43
N PRO A 197 -0.25 -10.75 0.07
CA PRO A 197 -0.44 -12.07 0.63
C PRO A 197 -0.43 -13.12 -0.49
N ALA A 198 0.31 -14.21 -0.27
CA ALA A 198 0.44 -15.27 -1.27
C ALA A 198 -0.83 -16.12 -1.43
N ASN A 199 -1.62 -16.24 -0.36
CA ASN A 199 -2.79 -17.12 -0.26
C ASN A 199 -4.14 -16.38 -0.30
N MET A 200 -4.15 -15.07 -0.58
CA MET A 200 -5.36 -14.26 -0.56
C MET A 200 -5.39 -13.30 -1.76
N SER A 201 -6.43 -13.39 -2.58
CA SER A 201 -6.62 -12.50 -3.72
C SER A 201 -7.55 -11.34 -3.38
N VAL A 202 -7.19 -10.10 -3.77
CA VAL A 202 -8.10 -8.93 -3.62
C VAL A 202 -9.39 -9.14 -4.39
N SER A 203 -9.35 -9.85 -5.51
CA SER A 203 -10.57 -10.24 -6.24
C SER A 203 -11.50 -11.10 -5.38
N SER A 204 -10.97 -12.06 -4.63
CA SER A 204 -11.77 -12.89 -3.73
C SER A 204 -12.35 -12.07 -2.58
N ILE A 205 -11.59 -11.14 -2.01
CA ILE A 205 -12.08 -10.24 -0.96
C ILE A 205 -13.24 -9.39 -1.49
N LEU A 206 -13.04 -8.71 -2.62
CA LEU A 206 -14.05 -7.83 -3.22
C LEU A 206 -15.30 -8.60 -3.65
N GLN A 207 -15.13 -9.82 -4.17
CA GLN A 207 -16.26 -10.68 -4.50
C GLN A 207 -17.05 -11.04 -3.25
N GLU A 208 -16.40 -11.42 -2.15
CA GLU A 208 -17.09 -11.76 -0.90
C GLU A 208 -17.79 -10.53 -0.29
N MET A 209 -17.17 -9.34 -0.32
CA MET A 209 -17.84 -8.10 0.08
C MET A 209 -19.08 -7.82 -0.78
N THR A 210 -19.00 -8.09 -2.09
CA THR A 210 -20.12 -7.92 -3.02
C THR A 210 -21.23 -8.92 -2.74
N ASN A 211 -20.89 -10.17 -2.43
CA ASN A 211 -21.83 -11.22 -2.02
C ASN A 211 -22.55 -10.84 -0.72
N ILE A 212 -21.81 -10.39 0.29
CA ILE A 212 -22.40 -9.93 1.55
C ILE A 212 -23.35 -8.74 1.29
N LYS A 213 -22.94 -7.77 0.47
CA LYS A 213 -23.77 -6.60 0.13
C LYS A 213 -25.05 -7.00 -0.60
N SER A 214 -24.97 -7.92 -1.57
CA SER A 214 -26.14 -8.37 -2.33
C SER A 214 -27.10 -9.17 -1.44
N GLU A 215 -26.59 -9.97 -0.52
CA GLU A 215 -27.39 -10.73 0.44
C GLU A 215 -28.06 -9.84 1.49
N ILE A 216 -27.40 -8.78 1.95
CA ILE A 216 -28.03 -7.77 2.81
C ILE A 216 -29.20 -7.10 2.06
N LYS A 217 -28.98 -6.74 0.79
CA LYS A 217 -30.01 -6.09 -0.03
C LYS A 217 -31.22 -7.01 -0.23
N SER A 218 -31.02 -8.28 -0.57
CA SER A 218 -32.12 -9.23 -0.77
C SER A 218 -32.81 -9.61 0.54
N SER A 219 -32.07 -9.76 1.64
CA SER A 219 -32.60 -10.26 2.91
C SER A 219 -33.26 -9.22 3.80
N PHE A 220 -32.95 -7.92 3.64
CA PHE A 220 -33.48 -6.88 4.53
C PHE A 220 -34.17 -5.72 3.82
N ILE A 221 -33.80 -5.41 2.57
CA ILE A 221 -34.35 -4.25 1.84
C ILE A 221 -35.52 -4.66 0.91
N GLY A 222 -35.56 -5.92 0.46
CA GLY A 222 -36.58 -6.43 -0.46
C GLY A 222 -37.50 -7.52 0.10
N SER A 223 -37.45 -7.80 1.40
CA SER A 223 -38.21 -8.91 1.99
C SER A 223 -39.65 -8.51 2.30
N ASN A 224 -40.62 -9.31 1.81
CA ASN A 224 -42.04 -9.15 2.13
C ASN A 224 -42.27 -9.25 3.66
N PRO A 225 -43.19 -8.46 4.23
CA PRO A 225 -43.42 -8.33 5.68
C PRO A 225 -43.94 -9.60 6.39
N GLY A 226 -43.94 -10.77 5.73
CA GLY A 226 -44.47 -12.02 6.26
C GLY A 226 -43.43 -13.05 6.72
N HIS A 227 -42.13 -12.74 6.70
CA HIS A 227 -41.12 -13.71 7.18
C HIS A 227 -41.01 -13.74 8.71
N PRO A 228 -40.97 -14.93 9.33
CA PRO A 228 -40.87 -15.05 10.78
C PRO A 228 -39.50 -14.52 11.28
N MET A 229 -39.55 -13.64 12.28
CA MET A 229 -38.41 -12.96 12.91
C MET A 229 -37.17 -13.83 13.22
N PRO A 230 -37.29 -15.08 13.72
CA PRO A 230 -36.12 -15.92 14.03
C PRO A 230 -35.20 -16.15 12.82
N ARG A 231 -35.79 -16.37 11.63
CA ARG A 231 -35.02 -16.61 10.39
C ARG A 231 -34.26 -15.38 9.90
N VAL A 232 -34.67 -14.18 10.33
CA VAL A 232 -34.01 -12.92 9.97
C VAL A 232 -32.79 -12.70 10.85
N ASN A 233 -32.87 -13.05 12.14
CA ASN A 233 -31.74 -12.97 13.07
C ASN A 233 -30.63 -13.97 12.71
N ASP A 234 -30.97 -15.23 12.42
CA ASP A 234 -29.97 -16.24 12.04
C ASP A 234 -29.17 -15.82 10.80
N LYS A 235 -29.86 -15.25 9.79
CA LYS A 235 -29.21 -14.70 8.59
C LYS A 235 -28.30 -13.51 8.91
N ARG A 236 -28.75 -12.61 9.78
CA ARG A 236 -27.95 -11.46 10.21
C ARG A 236 -26.68 -11.91 10.93
N GLU A 237 -26.78 -12.91 11.78
CA GLU A 237 -25.63 -13.49 12.48
C GLU A 237 -24.66 -14.18 11.52
N ALA A 238 -25.16 -14.96 10.56
CA ALA A 238 -24.33 -15.59 9.54
C ALA A 238 -23.57 -14.56 8.69
N ILE A 239 -24.24 -13.47 8.27
CA ILE A 239 -23.60 -12.36 7.54
C ILE A 239 -22.55 -11.67 8.41
N ASN A 240 -22.86 -11.41 9.69
CA ASN A 240 -21.93 -10.80 10.62
C ASN A 240 -20.68 -11.67 10.82
N PHE A 241 -20.86 -12.99 10.98
CA PHE A 241 -19.77 -13.95 11.09
C PHE A 241 -18.88 -13.98 9.84
N ARG A 242 -19.48 -13.99 8.64
CA ARG A 242 -18.73 -13.92 7.37
C ARG A 242 -17.93 -12.61 7.25
N MET A 243 -18.52 -11.48 7.61
CA MET A 243 -17.81 -10.19 7.60
C MET A 243 -16.64 -10.19 8.61
N LYS A 244 -16.85 -10.70 9.82
CA LYS A 244 -15.79 -10.85 10.82
C LYS A 244 -14.64 -11.73 10.31
N ASN A 245 -14.95 -12.86 9.68
CA ASN A 245 -13.95 -13.76 9.13
C ASN A 245 -13.20 -13.15 7.93
N LEU A 246 -13.90 -12.38 7.10
CA LEU A 246 -13.27 -11.67 5.99
C LEU A 246 -12.26 -10.64 6.49
N VAL A 247 -12.67 -9.80 7.47
CA VAL A 247 -11.78 -8.80 8.10
C VAL A 247 -10.61 -9.49 8.80
N ARG A 248 -10.87 -10.55 9.58
CA ARG A 248 -9.83 -11.34 10.23
C ARG A 248 -8.88 -11.97 9.22
N GLY A 249 -9.38 -12.42 8.07
CA GLY A 249 -8.58 -12.92 6.97
C GLY A 249 -7.63 -11.84 6.44
N MET A 250 -8.13 -10.63 6.19
CA MET A 250 -7.30 -9.49 5.76
C MET A 250 -6.26 -9.12 6.81
N GLU A 251 -6.64 -9.10 8.09
CA GLU A 251 -5.73 -8.82 9.19
C GLU A 251 -4.60 -9.87 9.26
N VAL A 252 -4.95 -11.16 9.22
CA VAL A 252 -4.00 -12.26 9.41
C VAL A 252 -3.12 -12.50 8.19
N ALA A 253 -3.69 -12.49 6.98
CA ALA A 253 -2.94 -12.82 5.78
C ALA A 253 -2.18 -11.61 5.22
N TRP A 254 -2.78 -10.42 5.28
CA TRP A 254 -2.26 -9.24 4.59
C TRP A 254 -1.50 -8.30 5.52
N LEU A 255 -2.13 -7.82 6.59
CA LEU A 255 -1.52 -6.83 7.48
C LEU A 255 -0.54 -7.46 8.47
N ARG A 256 -0.82 -8.68 8.95
CA ARG A 256 -0.04 -9.39 9.97
C ARG A 256 0.23 -8.47 11.17
N HIS A 257 1.50 -8.31 11.53
CA HIS A 257 1.95 -7.45 12.62
C HIS A 257 1.90 -5.94 12.28
N TRP A 258 1.70 -5.57 11.03
CA TRP A 258 1.58 -4.17 10.61
C TRP A 258 0.20 -3.56 10.86
N CYS A 259 -0.79 -4.35 11.33
CA CYS A 259 -2.06 -3.83 11.83
C CYS A 259 -1.86 -2.79 12.95
N CYS A 260 -0.74 -2.85 13.67
CA CYS A 260 -0.34 -1.85 14.66
C CYS A 260 -0.24 -0.42 14.10
N LEU A 261 0.00 -0.26 12.80
CA LEU A 261 0.08 1.05 12.14
C LEU A 261 -1.31 1.68 11.92
N LEU A 262 -2.39 0.92 12.11
CA LEU A 262 -3.76 1.42 12.02
C LEU A 262 -4.28 2.00 13.34
N VAL A 263 -3.54 1.82 14.44
CA VAL A 263 -3.92 2.30 15.76
C VAL A 263 -3.58 3.79 15.89
N GLY A 264 -4.49 4.53 16.52
CA GLY A 264 -4.33 5.96 16.80
C GLY A 264 -3.15 6.29 17.73
N SER A 265 -3.06 7.56 18.12
CA SER A 265 -2.07 8.00 19.10
C SER A 265 -2.35 7.32 20.44
N LEU A 266 -1.29 6.89 21.11
CA LEU A 266 -1.41 6.30 22.44
C LEU A 266 -1.47 7.40 23.48
N HIS A 267 -2.08 7.10 24.63
CA HIS A 267 -2.06 8.06 25.72
C HIS A 267 -0.61 8.26 26.20
N PRO A 268 -0.17 9.48 26.59
CA PRO A 268 1.23 9.74 26.96
C PRO A 268 1.79 8.84 28.07
N LYS A 269 0.91 8.32 28.95
CA LYS A 269 1.28 7.35 30.00
C LYS A 269 1.64 5.98 29.41
N GLU A 270 0.85 5.51 28.45
CA GLU A 270 1.06 4.24 27.74
C GLU A 270 2.31 4.34 26.88
N GLU A 271 2.49 5.47 26.20
CA GLU A 271 3.69 5.71 25.39
C GLU A 271 4.98 5.64 26.22
N LYS A 272 5.01 6.27 27.40
CA LYS A 272 6.15 6.16 28.34
C LYS A 272 6.39 4.74 28.84
N ALA A 273 5.33 3.96 29.04
CA ALA A 273 5.47 2.55 29.44
C ALA A 273 6.07 1.73 28.30
N LEU A 274 5.61 1.93 27.06
CA LEU A 274 6.14 1.27 25.88
C LEU A 274 7.59 1.66 25.58
N GLU A 275 7.99 2.90 25.84
CA GLU A 275 9.38 3.33 25.70
C GLU A 275 10.31 2.55 26.63
N LYS A 276 9.89 2.30 27.87
CA LYS A 276 10.65 1.48 28.82
C LYS A 276 10.75 0.03 28.35
N VAL A 277 9.64 -0.54 27.87
CA VAL A 277 9.61 -1.92 27.33
C VAL A 277 10.51 -2.03 26.10
N ALA A 278 10.41 -1.09 25.16
CA ALA A 278 11.25 -1.05 23.96
C ALA A 278 12.73 -0.90 24.33
N ALA A 279 13.08 0.01 25.26
CA ALA A 279 14.46 0.17 25.73
C ALA A 279 14.99 -1.10 26.40
N HIS A 280 14.17 -1.78 27.21
CA HIS A 280 14.53 -3.05 27.83
C HIS A 280 14.80 -4.13 26.77
N LEU A 281 13.90 -4.30 25.80
CA LEU A 281 14.09 -5.25 24.70
C LEU A 281 15.36 -4.98 23.90
N VAL A 282 15.62 -3.71 23.57
CA VAL A 282 16.83 -3.28 22.86
C VAL A 282 18.08 -3.61 23.67
N SER A 283 18.08 -3.35 24.98
CA SER A 283 19.21 -3.67 25.85
C SER A 283 19.43 -5.17 26.03
N ALA A 284 18.36 -5.94 26.24
CA ALA A 284 18.42 -7.38 26.48
C ALA A 284 18.95 -8.14 25.26
N HIS A 285 18.66 -7.66 24.04
CA HIS A 285 19.08 -8.26 22.79
C HIS A 285 20.31 -7.57 22.16
N GLN A 286 20.92 -6.60 22.86
CA GLN A 286 22.08 -5.82 22.40
C GLN A 286 21.89 -5.22 21.00
N LEU A 287 20.69 -4.72 20.72
CA LEU A 287 20.33 -4.21 19.40
C LEU A 287 20.75 -2.74 19.25
N THR A 288 21.34 -2.39 18.10
CA THR A 288 21.57 -1.00 17.72
C THR A 288 20.50 -0.58 16.71
N LEU A 289 19.49 0.15 17.18
CA LEU A 289 18.36 0.58 16.36
C LEU A 289 18.40 2.08 16.04
N THR A 290 18.09 2.44 14.80
CA THR A 290 17.84 3.82 14.39
C THR A 290 16.56 4.36 15.06
N PRO A 291 16.35 5.68 15.12
CA PRO A 291 15.13 6.27 15.66
C PRO A 291 13.85 5.71 15.02
N SER A 292 13.83 5.57 13.69
CA SER A 292 12.72 4.99 12.94
C SER A 292 12.45 3.52 13.26
N GLN A 293 13.51 2.72 13.46
CA GLN A 293 13.35 1.32 13.90
C GLN A 293 12.81 1.23 15.32
N LYS A 294 13.25 2.11 16.23
CA LYS A 294 12.69 2.18 17.59
C LYS A 294 11.20 2.54 17.56
N GLN A 295 10.81 3.48 16.71
CA GLN A 295 9.40 3.87 16.57
C GLN A 295 8.56 2.73 16.00
N ARG A 296 9.06 2.00 15.00
CA ARG A 296 8.40 0.78 14.49
C ARG A 296 8.26 -0.30 15.53
N LEU A 297 9.32 -0.56 16.29
CA LEU A 297 9.28 -1.50 17.39
C LEU A 297 8.20 -1.08 18.39
N LYS A 298 8.14 0.20 18.80
CA LYS A 298 7.08 0.77 19.66
C LYS A 298 5.68 0.47 19.10
N CYS A 299 5.44 0.71 17.81
CA CYS A 299 4.16 0.38 17.18
C CYS A 299 3.85 -1.11 17.31
N VAL A 300 4.79 -1.99 16.95
CA VAL A 300 4.58 -3.44 16.98
C VAL A 300 4.27 -3.97 18.39
N ILE A 301 4.99 -3.49 19.42
CA ILE A 301 4.74 -3.90 20.81
C ILE A 301 3.43 -3.32 21.39
N SER A 302 2.93 -2.22 20.83
CA SER A 302 1.68 -1.59 21.29
C SER A 302 0.42 -2.32 20.84
N CYS A 303 0.54 -3.23 19.87
CA CYS A 303 -0.61 -3.91 19.30
C CYS A 303 -1.19 -4.92 20.30
N PRO A 304 -2.46 -4.78 20.74
CA PRO A 304 -3.08 -5.75 21.63
C PRO A 304 -3.14 -7.11 20.95
N VAL A 305 -2.58 -8.12 21.60
CA VAL A 305 -2.50 -9.50 21.10
C VAL A 305 -3.68 -10.27 21.67
N ILE A 306 -4.65 -10.65 20.83
CA ILE A 306 -5.78 -11.47 21.29
C ILE A 306 -5.45 -12.98 21.17
N GLU A 307 -4.77 -13.44 20.10
CA GLU A 307 -4.54 -14.88 19.86
C GLU A 307 -3.29 -15.18 18.99
N TRP A 308 -2.06 -14.98 19.49
CA TRP A 308 -0.85 -15.21 18.66
C TRP A 308 0.36 -15.73 19.48
N GLU A 309 0.21 -16.87 20.15
CA GLU A 309 1.32 -17.56 20.82
C GLU A 309 2.35 -18.04 19.77
N GLY A 310 3.61 -17.63 19.90
CA GLY A 310 4.72 -18.02 19.02
C GLY A 310 5.22 -16.97 18.02
N GLU A 311 4.51 -15.85 17.83
CA GLU A 311 4.89 -14.82 16.84
C GLU A 311 5.63 -13.60 17.41
N VAL A 312 5.88 -13.56 18.72
CA VAL A 312 6.52 -12.40 19.39
C VAL A 312 7.92 -12.13 18.83
N GLU A 313 8.71 -13.18 18.59
CA GLU A 313 10.04 -13.04 17.99
C GLU A 313 10.00 -12.55 16.54
N GLU A 314 9.05 -13.06 15.73
CA GLU A 314 8.88 -12.61 14.34
C GLU A 314 8.48 -11.13 14.30
N ARG A 315 7.66 -10.68 15.26
CA ARG A 315 7.24 -9.29 15.43
C ARG A 315 8.40 -8.38 15.83
N ILE A 316 9.15 -8.75 16.86
CA ILE A 316 10.34 -8.00 17.26
C ILE A 316 11.31 -7.94 16.09
N ARG A 317 11.52 -9.07 15.41
CA ARG A 317 12.35 -9.14 14.20
C ARG A 317 11.83 -8.18 13.12
N ALA A 318 10.53 -8.20 12.80
CA ALA A 318 9.95 -7.33 11.78
C ALA A 318 10.07 -5.85 12.12
N GLY A 319 9.83 -5.47 13.38
CA GLY A 319 10.03 -4.10 13.87
C GLY A 319 11.48 -3.63 13.76
N VAL A 320 12.43 -4.56 13.90
CA VAL A 320 13.88 -4.29 13.77
C VAL A 320 14.33 -4.28 12.30
N THR A 321 13.83 -5.19 11.46
CA THR A 321 14.30 -5.38 10.08
C THR A 321 13.59 -4.54 9.03
N GLY A 322 12.49 -3.86 9.36
CA GLY A 322 11.51 -3.29 8.43
C GLY A 322 11.99 -2.31 7.34
N SER A 323 13.26 -1.89 7.31
CA SER A 323 13.84 -1.05 6.25
C SER A 323 15.26 -1.43 5.84
N ALA A 324 15.85 -2.51 6.36
CA ALA A 324 17.18 -2.90 5.91
C ALA A 324 17.06 -3.56 4.52
N GLY A 325 17.14 -2.76 3.46
CA GLY A 325 17.50 -3.30 2.15
C GLY A 325 18.79 -4.11 2.31
N ARG A 326 18.73 -5.42 2.02
CA ARG A 326 19.75 -6.50 1.96
C ARG A 326 21.06 -6.44 2.77
N GLY A 327 21.61 -5.30 3.15
CA GLY A 327 22.86 -5.13 3.91
C GLY A 327 22.83 -5.63 5.36
N ALA A 328 21.66 -5.93 5.94
CA ALA A 328 21.59 -6.55 7.27
C ALA A 328 21.81 -8.08 7.24
N GLU A 329 21.79 -8.73 6.08
CA GLU A 329 22.19 -10.14 5.98
C GLU A 329 23.71 -10.31 6.09
N GLU A 330 24.51 -9.27 5.84
CA GLU A 330 25.98 -9.37 5.87
C GLU A 330 26.56 -9.27 7.30
N GLN A 331 25.85 -8.59 8.23
CA GLN A 331 26.19 -8.60 9.65
C GLN A 331 25.78 -9.89 10.38
N ARG A 332 24.94 -10.75 9.77
CA ARG A 332 24.56 -12.05 10.35
C ARG A 332 25.68 -13.09 10.34
N CYS A 333 26.68 -12.94 9.48
CA CYS A 333 27.81 -13.87 9.45
C CYS A 333 28.80 -13.70 10.62
N GLN A 334 28.72 -12.62 11.39
CA GLN A 334 29.56 -12.43 12.59
C GLN A 334 28.81 -12.68 13.91
N GLY A 335 27.49 -12.46 13.95
CA GLY A 335 26.70 -12.67 15.17
C GLY A 335 26.27 -14.11 15.43
N CYS A 336 26.00 -14.92 14.38
CA CYS A 336 25.56 -16.31 14.56
C CYS A 336 26.67 -17.27 15.02
N VAL A 337 27.94 -16.87 14.98
CA VAL A 337 29.07 -17.70 15.46
C VAL A 337 29.17 -17.67 16.99
N LEU A 338 28.64 -16.65 17.66
CA LEU A 338 28.73 -16.52 19.12
C LEU A 338 27.60 -17.21 19.89
N LEU A 339 26.47 -17.52 19.24
CA LEU A 339 25.33 -18.23 19.87
C LEU A 339 25.40 -19.77 19.73
N HIS A 340 26.50 -20.32 19.23
CA HIS A 340 26.74 -21.77 19.16
C HIS A 340 27.90 -22.25 20.06
N GLN A 341 28.48 -21.38 20.90
CA GLN A 341 29.52 -21.76 21.85
C GLN A 341 29.04 -22.04 23.28
N GLU A 342 27.75 -21.89 23.59
CA GLU A 342 27.20 -22.38 24.86
C GLU A 342 26.50 -23.72 24.63
N GLY A 343 27.28 -24.79 24.81
CA GLY A 343 26.88 -26.16 24.56
C GLY A 343 25.65 -26.60 25.35
N LYS A 344 24.57 -26.89 24.63
CA LYS A 344 23.62 -27.96 24.97
C LYS A 344 23.29 -28.73 23.69
N GLY A 345 23.53 -30.04 23.74
CA GLY A 345 23.46 -30.95 22.62
C GLY A 345 22.10 -30.95 21.93
N CYS A 346 22.14 -31.01 20.61
CA CYS A 346 20.97 -31.15 19.76
C CYS A 346 20.47 -32.61 19.82
N PRO A 347 19.23 -32.90 20.27
CA PRO A 347 18.67 -34.23 20.12
C PRO A 347 18.26 -34.43 18.65
N ARG A 348 18.96 -35.34 17.97
CA ARG A 348 18.51 -35.86 16.67
C ARG A 348 17.18 -36.61 16.85
N SER A 349 16.07 -35.98 16.49
CA SER A 349 14.81 -36.69 16.28
C SER A 349 14.70 -37.14 14.83
N SER A 350 14.93 -38.42 14.59
CA SER A 350 14.50 -39.11 13.38
C SER A 350 12.97 -39.18 13.36
N GLN A 351 12.32 -38.47 12.42
CA GLN A 351 10.94 -38.76 12.05
C GLN A 351 10.92 -39.67 10.82
N LYS A 352 10.73 -40.97 11.08
CA LYS A 352 10.05 -41.90 10.18
C LYS A 352 8.59 -41.98 10.62
N GLY A 353 7.65 -41.90 9.70
CA GLY A 353 6.24 -42.22 9.93
C GLY A 353 5.43 -41.90 8.67
N HIS A 354 5.21 -42.88 7.81
CA HIS A 354 4.03 -43.76 7.79
C HIS A 354 2.75 -43.05 7.33
N GLU A 355 2.47 -43.20 6.04
CA GLU A 355 1.16 -43.05 5.44
C GLU A 355 0.21 -44.12 6.00
N LYS A 356 -1.01 -43.72 6.37
CA LYS A 356 -2.21 -44.57 6.37
C LYS A 356 -3.40 -43.78 5.81
N PRO A 357 -4.29 -44.44 5.05
CA PRO A 357 -5.37 -43.78 4.33
C PRO A 357 -6.59 -43.54 5.21
N PHE A 358 -7.31 -42.45 4.92
CA PHE A 358 -8.64 -42.17 5.45
C PHE A 358 -9.66 -43.07 4.75
N ASN A 359 -10.38 -43.87 5.54
CA ASN A 359 -11.61 -44.54 5.13
C ASN A 359 -12.80 -43.60 5.32
N SER A 360 -13.69 -43.63 4.32
CA SER A 360 -15.07 -43.17 4.38
C SER A 360 -15.90 -44.01 5.35
N VAL A 361 -16.88 -43.40 6.04
CA VAL A 361 -18.19 -44.00 6.32
C VAL A 361 -19.24 -42.90 6.56
N ALA A 362 -20.38 -43.07 5.86
CA ALA A 362 -21.76 -42.60 6.06
C ALA A 362 -22.09 -41.11 6.13
#